data_AF-A0A7J4TDC5-F1
#
_entry.id   AF-A0A7J4TDC5-F1
#
_cell.length_a   1.000
_cell.length_b   1.000
_cell.length_c   1.000
_cell.angle_alpha   90.00
_cell.angle_beta   90.00
_cell.angle_gamma   90.00
#
_symmetry.space_group_name_H-M   'P 1'
#
loop_
_entity.id
_entity.type
_entity.pdbx_description
1 polymer ?
#
loop_
_entity_poly.entity_id
_entity_poly.type
_entity_poly.pdbx_seq_one_letter_code
_entity_poly.pdbx_strand_id
1 'polypeptide(L)'
;MKTKALLLSTVVLLLMGQFPLPAHAADDGRGDDLAVFGMELEKLMYLCGGIMAAALCAITFLAYRRTQRTRLLSIVLAFALFAVKGFLIATELFMDELPHIDLITTLLDFAMLAAFFYGVMKK
;
A
#
# COMPACT_ATOMS: atom_id res chain seq x y z
N MET A 1 -19.16 -2.91 24.96
CA MET A 1 -19.82 -2.15 23.87
C MET A 1 -19.04 -0.89 23.48
N LYS A 2 -18.47 -0.10 24.42
CA LYS A 2 -17.71 1.13 24.13
C LYS A 2 -16.52 0.95 23.16
N THR A 3 -15.79 -0.15 23.24
CA THR A 3 -14.61 -0.42 22.38
C THR A 3 -14.98 -0.65 20.91
N LYS A 4 -16.15 -1.26 20.64
CA LYS A 4 -16.63 -1.49 19.27
C LYS A 4 -17.11 -0.19 18.62
N ALA A 5 -17.76 0.68 19.40
CA ALA A 5 -18.17 2.01 18.94
C ALA A 5 -16.98 2.92 18.65
N LEU A 6 -15.90 2.82 19.44
CA LEU A 6 -14.69 3.61 19.25
C LEU A 6 -13.93 3.18 17.99
N LEU A 7 -13.78 1.87 17.76
CA LEU A 7 -13.20 1.35 16.51
C LEU A 7 -14.01 1.76 15.28
N LEU A 8 -15.34 1.70 15.36
CA LEU A 8 -16.22 2.12 14.27
C LEU A 8 -16.06 3.62 13.96
N SER A 9 -15.97 4.45 14.99
CA SER A 9 -15.76 5.89 14.85
C SER A 9 -14.42 6.22 14.20
N THR A 10 -13.35 5.51 14.56
CA THR A 10 -12.02 5.74 13.97
C THR A 10 -11.97 5.33 12.49
N VAL A 11 -12.63 4.23 12.14
CA VAL A 11 -12.73 3.77 10.74
C VAL A 11 -13.55 4.74 9.89
N VAL A 12 -14.65 5.27 10.42
CA VAL A 12 -15.47 6.27 9.71
C VAL A 12 -14.71 7.59 9.50
N LEU A 13 -13.91 8.01 10.49
CA LEU A 13 -13.09 9.22 10.36
C LEU A 13 -11.99 9.07 9.29
N LEU A 14 -11.37 7.91 9.21
CA LEU A 14 -10.37 7.59 8.18
C LEU A 14 -10.99 7.52 6.78
N LEU A 15 -12.21 6.98 6.64
CA LEU A 15 -12.94 6.94 5.38
C LEU A 15 -13.38 8.33 4.92
N MET A 16 -13.80 9.20 5.83
CA MET A 16 -14.17 10.59 5.52
C MET A 16 -12.95 11.42 5.08
N GLY A 17 -11.76 11.14 5.60
CA GLY A 17 -10.52 11.80 5.20
C GLY A 17 -9.96 11.37 3.85
N GLN A 18 -10.50 10.31 3.24
CA GLN A 18 -10.09 9.82 1.91
C GLN A 18 -10.98 10.38 0.79
N PHE A 19 -12.09 11.06 1.12
CA PHE A 19 -12.89 11.73 0.11
C PHE A 19 -12.19 13.03 -0.30
N PRO A 20 -11.89 13.22 -1.61
CA PRO A 20 -11.42 14.50 -2.09
C PRO A 20 -12.54 15.52 -1.83
N LEU A 21 -12.24 16.51 -0.98
CA LEU A 21 -13.10 17.67 -0.81
C LEU A 21 -13.34 18.25 -2.22
N PRO A 22 -14.59 18.49 -2.65
CA PRO A 22 -14.85 19.23 -3.86
C PRO A 22 -14.54 20.71 -3.59
N ALA A 23 -13.26 21.01 -3.44
CA ALA A 23 -12.72 22.36 -3.50
C ALA A 23 -12.56 22.72 -4.99
N HIS A 24 -13.69 22.91 -5.66
CA HIS A 24 -13.75 23.59 -6.95
C HIS A 24 -14.27 25.00 -6.73
N ALA A 25 -13.36 25.93 -6.44
CA ALA A 25 -13.42 27.30 -6.94
C ALA A 25 -12.12 28.02 -6.58
N ALA A 26 -11.38 28.40 -7.63
CA ALA A 26 -10.22 29.29 -7.64
C ALA A 26 -8.91 28.73 -7.05
N ASP A 27 -8.04 28.20 -7.92
CA ASP A 27 -6.78 28.90 -8.23
C ASP A 27 -6.10 28.27 -9.45
N ASP A 28 -5.42 29.10 -10.22
CA ASP A 28 -4.85 28.81 -11.53
C ASP A 28 -3.68 27.80 -11.49
N GLY A 29 -3.70 26.81 -12.38
CA GLY A 29 -2.53 26.46 -13.19
C GLY A 29 -1.33 25.74 -12.57
N ARG A 30 -1.45 25.00 -11.45
CA ARG A 30 -0.33 24.14 -11.01
C ARG A 30 -0.73 22.94 -10.14
N GLY A 31 -1.41 21.99 -10.75
CA GLY A 31 -1.22 20.58 -10.37
C GLY A 31 0.12 20.11 -10.93
N ASP A 32 1.23 20.69 -10.44
CA ASP A 32 2.52 20.02 -10.64
C ASP A 32 2.39 18.73 -9.83
N ASP A 33 2.14 17.61 -10.52
CA ASP A 33 2.75 16.34 -10.12
C ASP A 33 4.14 16.72 -9.64
N LEU A 34 4.45 16.47 -8.36
CA LEU A 34 5.64 17.01 -7.73
C LEU A 34 6.86 16.40 -8.43
N ALA A 35 7.28 17.01 -9.53
CA ALA A 35 8.21 16.45 -10.50
C ALA A 35 9.60 16.78 -10.02
N VAL A 36 10.06 16.03 -9.03
CA VAL A 36 11.41 16.13 -8.51
C VAL A 36 12.32 15.39 -9.49
N PHE A 37 13.11 16.15 -10.27
CA PHE A 37 13.97 15.64 -11.37
C PHE A 37 13.26 15.11 -12.62
N GLY A 38 12.07 15.60 -12.97
CA GLY A 38 11.34 15.13 -14.17
C GLY A 38 10.83 13.68 -14.06
N MET A 39 10.87 13.12 -12.86
CA MET A 39 10.23 11.86 -12.49
C MET A 39 9.09 12.18 -11.52
N GLU A 40 7.98 11.48 -11.68
CA GLU A 40 6.87 11.54 -10.73
C GLU A 40 7.35 11.02 -9.37
N LEU A 41 7.44 11.93 -8.38
CA LEU A 41 7.96 11.62 -7.04
C LEU A 41 7.18 10.46 -6.40
N GLU A 42 5.88 10.36 -6.67
CA GLU A 42 5.03 9.27 -6.20
C GLU A 42 5.55 7.90 -6.64
N LYS A 43 5.80 7.70 -7.93
CA LYS A 43 6.34 6.45 -8.49
C LYS A 43 7.71 6.10 -7.87
N LEU A 44 8.55 7.11 -7.63
CA LEU A 44 9.84 6.93 -6.95
C LEU A 44 9.68 6.50 -5.48
N MET A 45 8.71 7.06 -4.77
CA MET A 45 8.40 6.65 -3.40
C MET A 45 7.87 5.21 -3.36
N TYR A 46 7.03 4.82 -4.32
CA TYR A 46 6.57 3.43 -4.45
C TYR A 46 7.70 2.45 -4.75
N LEU A 47 8.67 2.83 -5.59
CA LEU A 47 9.86 2.02 -5.84
C LEU A 47 10.68 1.81 -4.56
N CYS A 48 10.98 2.90 -3.83
CA CYS A 48 11.71 2.83 -2.57
C CYS A 48 10.96 1.99 -1.51
N GLY A 49 9.65 2.21 -1.41
CA GLY A 49 8.74 1.42 -0.57
C GLY A 49 8.77 -0.06 -0.94
N GLY A 50 8.73 -0.39 -2.23
CA GLY A 50 8.77 -1.76 -2.75
C GLY A 50 10.10 -2.48 -2.44
N ILE A 51 11.23 -1.78 -2.57
CA ILE A 51 12.55 -2.31 -2.19
C ILE A 51 12.60 -2.60 -0.69
N MET A 52 12.12 -1.65 0.14
CA MET A 52 12.08 -1.82 1.58
C MET A 52 11.17 -3.01 1.96
N ALA A 53 10.02 -3.14 1.30
CA ALA A 53 9.10 -4.26 1.45
C ALA A 53 9.76 -5.60 1.12
N ALA A 54 10.55 -5.66 0.05
CA ALA A 54 11.27 -6.87 -0.33
C ALA A 54 12.31 -7.27 0.74
N ALA A 55 13.03 -6.30 1.30
CA ALA A 55 13.95 -6.54 2.40
C ALA A 55 13.23 -7.05 3.67
N LEU A 56 12.12 -6.39 4.05
CA LEU A 56 11.25 -6.82 5.15
C LEU A 56 10.67 -8.21 4.92
N CYS A 57 10.26 -8.52 3.70
CA CYS A 57 9.77 -9.83 3.28
C CYS A 57 10.84 -10.91 3.53
N ALA A 58 12.08 -10.68 3.07
CA ALA A 58 13.19 -11.60 3.28
C ALA A 58 13.51 -11.84 4.76
N ILE A 59 13.60 -10.76 5.56
CA ILE A 59 13.87 -10.85 7.00
C ILE A 59 12.74 -11.58 7.72
N THR A 60 11.49 -11.23 7.42
CA THR A 60 10.30 -11.85 8.04
C THR A 60 10.17 -13.32 7.63
N PHE A 61 10.52 -13.67 6.39
CA PHE A 61 10.55 -15.06 5.93
C PHE A 61 11.63 -15.86 6.65
N LEU A 62 12.82 -15.28 6.87
CA LEU A 62 13.87 -15.92 7.64
C LEU A 62 13.43 -16.14 9.10
N ALA A 63 12.77 -15.14 9.70
CA ALA A 63 12.17 -15.25 11.03
C ALA A 63 11.07 -16.33 11.07
N TYR A 64 10.24 -16.42 10.03
CA TYR A 64 9.24 -17.49 9.91
C TYR A 64 9.90 -18.87 9.87
N ARG A 65 10.95 -19.05 9.06
CA ARG A 65 11.66 -20.33 8.96
C ARG A 65 12.17 -20.80 10.32
N ARG A 66 12.61 -19.87 11.18
CA ARG A 66 13.14 -20.16 12.52
C ARG A 66 12.05 -20.39 13.58
N THR A 67 10.93 -19.68 13.49
CA THR A 67 9.88 -19.69 14.54
C THR A 67 8.68 -20.59 14.20
N GLN A 68 8.51 -20.96 12.92
CA GLN A 68 7.39 -21.77 12.38
C GLN A 68 5.98 -21.26 12.72
N ARG A 69 5.85 -20.01 13.18
CA ARG A 69 4.55 -19.41 13.51
C ARG A 69 3.82 -19.02 12.23
N THR A 70 2.65 -19.62 11.99
CA THR A 70 1.80 -19.36 10.82
C THR A 70 1.35 -17.90 10.70
N ARG A 71 1.29 -17.15 11.81
CA ARG A 71 1.07 -15.70 11.82
C ARG A 71 2.12 -14.93 10.99
N LEU A 72 3.38 -15.35 11.03
CA LEU A 72 4.46 -14.67 10.30
C LEU A 72 4.34 -14.86 8.79
N LEU A 73 3.82 -16.00 8.31
CA LEU A 73 3.59 -16.21 6.87
C LEU A 73 2.64 -15.19 6.26
N SER A 74 1.62 -14.80 6.99
CA SER A 74 0.63 -13.83 6.51
C SER A 74 1.26 -12.44 6.36
N ILE A 75 2.20 -12.10 7.25
CA ILE A 75 2.99 -10.86 7.19
C ILE A 75 3.98 -10.92 6.02
N VAL A 76 4.65 -12.06 5.81
CA VAL A 76 5.51 -12.28 4.64
C VAL A 76 4.71 -12.08 3.35
N LEU A 77 3.52 -12.67 3.26
CA LEU A 77 2.65 -12.52 2.09
C LEU A 77 2.27 -11.06 1.86
N ALA A 78 1.92 -10.31 2.90
CA ALA A 78 1.61 -8.89 2.78
C ALA A 78 2.81 -8.07 2.29
N PHE A 79 4.01 -8.30 2.82
CA PHE A 79 5.21 -7.62 2.34
C PHE A 79 5.59 -8.01 0.91
N ALA A 80 5.38 -9.27 0.54
CA ALA A 80 5.59 -9.72 -0.85
C ALA A 80 4.63 -9.02 -1.81
N LEU A 81 3.33 -8.95 -1.48
CA LEU A 81 2.34 -8.23 -2.28
C LEU A 81 2.67 -6.73 -2.37
N PHE A 82 3.10 -6.11 -1.27
CA PHE A 82 3.50 -4.70 -1.28
C PHE A 82 4.74 -4.46 -2.15
N ALA A 83 5.70 -5.37 -2.13
CA ALA A 83 6.87 -5.31 -3.00
C ALA A 83 6.44 -5.39 -4.48
N VAL A 84 5.57 -6.34 -4.83
CA VAL A 84 5.04 -6.48 -6.20
C VAL A 84 4.30 -5.21 -6.63
N LYS A 85 3.45 -4.63 -5.77
CA LYS A 85 2.78 -3.36 -6.04
C LYS A 85 3.78 -2.24 -6.33
N GLY A 86 4.79 -2.08 -5.46
CA GLY A 86 5.81 -1.05 -5.61
C GLY A 86 6.59 -1.18 -6.92
N PHE A 87 6.95 -2.42 -7.30
CA PHE A 87 7.57 -2.66 -8.60
C PHE A 87 6.63 -2.37 -9.77
N LEU A 88 5.35 -2.75 -9.68
CA LEU A 88 4.37 -2.53 -10.75
C LEU A 88 4.19 -1.03 -11.03
N ILE A 89 4.00 -0.22 -10.00
CA ILE A 89 3.89 1.24 -10.15
C ILE A 89 5.21 1.83 -10.66
N ALA A 90 6.34 1.33 -10.15
CA ALA A 90 7.64 1.81 -10.61
C ALA A 90 7.95 1.45 -12.08
N THR A 91 7.30 0.44 -12.68
CA THR A 91 7.50 0.15 -14.11
C THR A 91 6.96 1.24 -15.01
N GLU A 92 5.95 2.00 -14.59
CA GLU A 92 5.44 3.18 -15.30
C GLU A 92 6.42 4.36 -15.29
N LEU A 93 7.52 4.25 -14.54
CA LEU A 93 8.63 5.20 -14.59
C LEU A 93 9.58 4.91 -15.77
N PHE A 94 9.55 3.69 -16.30
CA PHE A 94 10.38 3.23 -17.42
C PHE A 94 9.59 2.90 -18.69
N MET A 95 8.27 2.73 -18.58
CA MET A 95 7.33 2.37 -19.66
C MET A 95 6.13 3.32 -19.65
N ASP A 96 5.38 3.36 -20.76
CA ASP A 96 4.12 4.11 -20.83
C ASP A 96 3.09 3.59 -19.81
N GLU A 97 2.17 4.47 -19.40
CA GLU A 97 1.09 4.15 -18.46
C GLU A 97 0.29 2.92 -18.92
N LEU A 98 0.17 1.93 -18.05
CA LEU A 98 -0.58 0.71 -18.36
C LEU A 98 -2.01 0.85 -17.82
N PRO A 99 -3.05 0.74 -18.67
CA PRO A 99 -4.43 1.09 -18.31
C PRO A 99 -5.08 0.21 -17.23
N HIS A 100 -4.39 -0.85 -16.79
CA HIS A 100 -4.89 -1.80 -15.79
C HIS A 100 -4.10 -1.75 -14.48
N ILE A 101 -3.03 -0.94 -14.39
CA ILE A 101 -2.19 -0.88 -13.19
C ILE A 101 -3.00 -0.39 -11.99
N ASP A 102 -3.83 0.64 -12.13
CA ASP A 102 -4.67 1.15 -11.04
C ASP A 102 -5.61 0.10 -10.45
N LEU A 103 -6.23 -0.72 -11.32
CA LEU A 103 -7.11 -1.80 -10.88
C LEU A 103 -6.32 -2.90 -10.16
N ILE A 104 -5.17 -3.28 -10.72
CA ILE A 104 -4.33 -4.34 -10.15
C ILE A 104 -3.75 -3.89 -8.81
N THR A 105 -3.25 -2.66 -8.71
CA THR A 105 -2.66 -2.09 -7.49
C THR A 105 -3.70 -1.97 -6.37
N THR A 106 -4.92 -1.56 -6.70
CA THR A 106 -6.06 -1.57 -5.76
C THR A 106 -6.41 -2.98 -5.30
N LEU A 107 -6.44 -3.96 -6.22
CA LEU A 107 -6.69 -5.36 -5.86
C LEU A 107 -5.59 -5.91 -4.94
N LEU A 108 -4.34 -5.53 -5.17
CA LEU A 108 -3.21 -5.86 -4.30
C LEU A 108 -3.39 -5.27 -2.89
N ASP A 109 -3.92 -4.05 -2.77
CA ASP A 109 -4.23 -3.44 -1.46
C ASP A 109 -5.26 -4.27 -0.68
N PHE A 110 -6.33 -4.70 -1.35
CA PHE A 110 -7.30 -5.61 -0.75
C PHE A 110 -6.69 -6.96 -0.36
N ALA A 111 -5.84 -7.52 -1.22
CA ALA A 111 -5.14 -8.78 -0.93
C ALA A 111 -4.19 -8.64 0.27
N MET A 112 -3.48 -7.51 0.40
CA MET A 112 -2.63 -7.21 1.56
C MET A 112 -3.44 -7.10 2.84
N LEU A 113 -4.56 -6.37 2.82
CA LEU A 113 -5.47 -6.26 3.96
C LEU A 113 -6.02 -7.63 4.38
N ALA A 114 -6.44 -8.45 3.40
CA ALA A 114 -6.90 -9.81 3.65
C ALA A 114 -5.81 -10.69 4.28
N ALA A 115 -4.57 -10.59 3.78
CA ALA A 115 -3.42 -11.30 4.34
C ALA A 115 -3.14 -10.86 5.79
N PHE A 116 -3.14 -9.55 6.06
CA PHE A 116 -2.95 -9.04 7.43
C PHE A 116 -4.06 -9.50 8.36
N PHE A 117 -5.32 -9.41 7.93
CA PHE A 117 -6.47 -9.84 8.73
C PHE A 117 -6.39 -11.32 9.06
N TYR A 118 -6.09 -12.16 8.06
CA TYR A 118 -5.87 -13.59 8.27
C TYR A 118 -4.74 -13.87 9.26
N GLY A 119 -3.63 -13.13 9.16
CA GLY A 119 -2.50 -13.23 10.08
C GLY A 119 -2.84 -12.87 11.52
N VAL A 120 -3.75 -11.93 11.74
CA VAL A 120 -4.21 -11.53 13.08
C VAL A 120 -5.21 -12.54 13.65
N MET A 121 -6.08 -13.11 12.82
CA MET A 121 -7.08 -14.10 13.27
C MET A 121 -6.46 -15.44 13.64
N LYS A 122 -5.38 -15.85 12.96
CA LYS A 122 -4.64 -17.07 13.30
C LYS A 122 -3.79 -16.82 14.55
N LYS A 123 -4.21 -17.37 15.69
CA LYS A 123 -3.44 -17.40 16.94
C LYS A 123 -2.13 -18.18 16.79
#